data_AF-A0A1G2ZNJ4-F1
#
_entry.id   AF-A0A1G2ZNJ4-F1
#
_cell.length_a   1.000
_cell.length_b   1.000
_cell.length_c   1.000
_cell.angle_alpha   90.00
_cell.angle_beta   90.00
_cell.angle_gamma   90.00
#
_symmetry.space_group_name_H-M   'P 1'
#
loop_
_entity.id
_entity.type
_entity.pdbx_description
1 polymer ?
#
loop_
_entity_poly.entity_id
_entity_poly.type
_entity_poly.pdbx_seq_one_letter_code
_entity_poly.pdbx_strand_id
1 'polypeptide(L)' 'MKMNADEKTASDWVDGVTDSLYEAFKEGQGVSLTGLGSFYLDFRGHSCAFKFNPSQKLKKLLGWSSTYTGDI' A
#
# COMPACT_ATOMS: atom_id res chain seq x y z
N MET A 1 12.02 -1.52 -12.03
CA MET A 1 13.20 -0.64 -11.91
C MET A 1 13.39 -0.35 -10.44
N LYS A 2 14.55 -0.66 -9.85
CA LYS A 2 14.87 -0.17 -8.50
C LYS A 2 15.19 1.31 -8.62
N MET A 3 14.83 2.08 -7.61
CA MET A 3 15.18 3.49 -7.52
C MET A 3 16.70 3.60 -7.44
N ASN A 4 17.34 4.12 -8.50
CA ASN A 4 18.79 4.25 -8.60
C ASN A 4 19.25 5.47 -7.80
N ALA A 5 19.17 5.37 -6.48
CA ALA A 5 19.43 6.43 -5.52
C ALA A 5 20.41 5.95 -4.44
N ASP A 6 21.13 6.89 -3.83
CA ASP A 6 21.92 6.59 -2.63
C ASP A 6 21.01 6.30 -1.43
N GLU A 7 21.59 5.73 -0.36
CA GLU A 7 20.85 5.30 0.82
C GLU A 7 20.09 6.45 1.48
N LYS A 8 20.70 7.63 1.55
CA LYS A 8 20.07 8.81 2.15
C LYS A 8 18.83 9.22 1.36
N THR A 9 18.97 9.37 0.04
CA THR A 9 17.88 9.76 -0.85
C THR A 9 16.75 8.73 -0.81
N ALA A 10 17.09 7.43 -0.78
CA ALA A 10 16.11 6.37 -0.67
C ALA A 10 15.35 6.43 0.67
N SER A 11 16.03 6.74 1.77
CA SER A 11 15.39 6.94 3.09
C SER A 11 14.45 8.12 3.06
N ASP A 12 14.90 9.27 2.56
CA ASP A 12 14.10 10.51 2.47
C ASP A 12 12.81 10.27 1.65
N TRP A 13 12.88 9.45 0.60
CA TRP A 13 11.70 9.09 -0.19
C TRP A 13 10.74 8.16 0.56
N VAL A 14 11.25 7.18 1.30
CA VAL A 14 10.40 6.29 2.12
C VAL A 14 9.69 7.09 3.21
N ASP A 15 10.40 8.01 3.86
CA ASP A 15 9.83 8.89 4.87
C ASP A 15 8.74 9.79 4.26
N GLY A 16 9.03 10.46 3.13
CA GLY A 16 8.06 11.32 2.45
C GLY A 16 6.82 10.56 1.94
N VAL A 17 6.98 9.33 1.43
CA VAL A 17 5.84 8.47 1.07
C VAL A 17 5.01 8.14 2.31
N THR A 18 5.67 7.81 3.43
CA THR A 18 4.98 7.45 4.67
C THR A 18 4.21 8.62 5.26
N ASP A 19 4.78 9.82 5.27
CA ASP A 19 4.10 11.05 5.69
C ASP A 19 2.88 11.35 4.81
N SER A 20 3.02 11.18 3.50
CA SER A 20 1.90 11.36 2.55
C SER A 20 0.76 10.38 2.82
N LEU A 21 1.07 9.13 3.16
CA LEU A 21 0.07 8.14 3.56
C LEU A 21 -0.65 8.56 4.85
N TYR A 22 0.09 9.06 5.85
CA TYR A 22 -0.51 9.52 7.10
C TYR A 22 -1.48 10.68 6.90
N GLU A 23 -1.11 11.68 6.08
CA GLU A 23 -2.01 12.79 5.79
C GLU A 23 -3.28 12.32 5.07
N ALA A 24 -3.17 11.42 4.10
CA ALA A 24 -4.34 10.83 3.44
C ALA A 24 -5.25 10.10 4.45
N PHE A 25 -4.67 9.31 5.36
CA PHE A 25 -5.44 8.57 6.36
C PHE A 25 -6.08 9.49 7.41
N LYS A 26 -5.41 10.59 7.80
CA LYS A 26 -5.99 11.62 8.69
C LYS A 26 -7.24 12.26 8.07
N GLU A 27 -7.26 12.42 6.75
CA GLU A 27 -8.42 12.92 6.00
C GLU A 27 -9.51 11.85 5.75
N GLY A 28 -9.32 10.63 6.24
CA GLY A 28 -10.27 9.53 6.03
C GLY A 28 -10.18 8.90 4.63
N GLN A 29 -9.14 9.20 3.86
CA GLN A 29 -8.95 8.69 2.51
C GLN A 29 -8.21 7.35 2.52
N GLY A 30 -8.48 6.52 1.51
CA GLY A 30 -7.68 5.33 1.22
C GLY A 30 -6.59 5.64 0.21
N VAL A 31 -5.57 4.78 0.13
CA VAL A 31 -4.47 4.92 -0.84
C VAL A 31 -4.24 3.61 -1.56
N SER A 32 -4.11 3.66 -2.89
CA SER A 32 -3.75 2.50 -3.71
C SER A 32 -2.35 2.65 -4.28
N LEU A 33 -1.49 1.68 -4.00
CA LEU A 33 -0.12 1.60 -4.50
C LEU A 33 -0.03 0.46 -5.52
N THR A 34 0.19 0.83 -6.78
CA THR A 34 0.27 -0.12 -7.90
C THR A 34 1.30 -1.22 -7.62
N GLY A 35 0.88 -2.47 -7.78
CA GLY A 35 1.71 -3.65 -7.52
C GLY A 35 1.75 -4.09 -6.05
N LEU A 36 1.44 -3.22 -5.09
CA LEU A 36 1.40 -3.57 -3.65
C LEU A 36 -0.03 -3.90 -3.19
N GLY A 37 -0.97 -2.99 -3.39
CA GLY A 37 -2.35 -3.14 -2.91
C GLY A 37 -2.99 -1.80 -2.53
N SER A 38 -4.09 -1.87 -1.80
CA SER A 38 -4.86 -0.69 -1.39
C SER A 38 -5.10 -0.68 0.12
N PHE A 39 -4.76 0.44 0.76
CA PHE A 39 -5.15 0.78 2.12
C PHE A 39 -6.47 1.54 2.10
N TYR A 40 -7.36 1.25 3.03
CA TYR A 40 -8.64 1.93 3.15
C TYR A 40 -9.13 1.93 4.60
N LEU A 41 -9.94 2.95 4.90
CA LEU A 41 -10.57 3.14 6.21
C LEU A 41 -12.05 2.76 6.08
N ASP A 42 -12.49 1.77 6.86
CA ASP A 42 -13.88 1.32 6.93
C ASP A 42 -14.51 1.91 8.21
N PHE A 43 -15.18 3.05 8.05
CA PHE A 43 -15.87 3.75 9.12
C PHE A 43 -17.25 3.12 9.36
N ARG A 44 -17.47 2.57 10.56
CA ARG A 44 -18.74 1.95 10.99
C ARG A 44 -19.20 2.58 12.30
N GLY A 45 -20.12 3.54 12.20
CA GLY A 45 -20.61 4.30 13.35
C GLY A 45 -19.46 5.03 14.04
N HIS A 46 -19.20 4.69 15.31
CA HIS A 46 -18.11 5.27 16.11
C HIS A 46 -16.77 4.54 15.99
N SER A 47 -16.66 3.54 15.11
CA SER A 47 -15.44 2.76 14.92
C SER A 47 -14.84 2.99 13.53
N CYS A 48 -13.52 2.89 13.43
CA CYS A 48 -12.80 2.91 12.17
C CYS A 48 -11.85 1.71 12.12
N ALA A 49 -11.99 0.87 11.08
CA ALA A 49 -11.07 -0.21 10.81
C ALA A 49 -10.10 0.20 9.70
N PHE A 50 -8.80 0.21 10.00
CA PHE A 50 -7.76 0.35 9.00
C PHE A 50 -7.51 -1.00 8.31
N LYS A 51 -7.64 -1.04 6.99
CA LYS A 51 -7.60 -2.29 6.23
C LYS A 51 -6.63 -2.19 5.06
N PHE A 52 -6.00 -3.31 4.74
CA PHE A 52 -5.17 -3.48 3.55
C PHE A 52 -5.72 -4.60 2.68
N ASN A 53 -5.90 -4.32 1.39
CA ASN A 53 -6.25 -5.31 0.38
C ASN A 53 -5.03 -5.52 -0.54
N PRO A 54 -4.32 -6.66 -0.43
CA PRO A 54 -3.13 -6.91 -1.24
C PRO A 54 -3.46 -6.99 -2.73
N SER A 55 -2.49 -6.60 -3.56
CA SER A 55 -2.59 -6.72 -5.02
C SER A 55 -2.75 -8.17 -5.46
N GLN A 56 -3.25 -8.41 -6.67
CA GLN A 56 -3.38 -9.76 -7.21
C GLN A 56 -2.01 -10.48 -7.31
N LYS A 57 -0.94 -9.73 -7.63
CA LYS A 57 0.42 -10.28 -7.64
C LYS A 57 0.85 -10.74 -6.24
N LEU A 58 0.61 -9.93 -5.21
CA LEU A 58 0.93 -10.27 -3.84
C LEU A 58 0.08 -11.43 -3.31
N LYS A 59 -1.22 -11.47 -3.65
CA LYS A 59 -2.09 -12.61 -3.36
C LYS A 59 -1.57 -13.92 -3.94
N LYS A 60 -1.10 -13.91 -5.19
CA LYS A 60 -0.50 -15.10 -5.82
C LYS A 60 0.82 -15.50 -5.14
N LEU A 61 1.70 -14.55 -4.81
CA LEU A 61 2.94 -14.81 -4.06
C LEU A 61 2.65 -15.52 -2.72
N LEU A 62 1.56 -15.14 -2.05
CA LEU A 62 1.16 -15.69 -0.75
C LEU A 62 0.30 -16.98 -0.87
N GLY A 63 0.07 -17.50 -2.07
CA GLY A 63 -0.75 -18.69 -2.30
C GLY A 63 -2.26 -18.48 -2.07
N TRP A 64 -2.73 -17.23 -2.06
CA TRP A 64 -4.15 -16.90 -1.91
C TRP A 64 -4.87 -16.90 -3.26
N SER A 65 -6.21 -16.92 -3.22
CA SER A 65 -7.02 -16.76 -4.43
C SER A 65 -6.63 -15.46 -5.14
N SER A 66 -6.19 -15.61 -6.40
CA SER A 66 -5.65 -14.53 -7.22
C SER A 66 -6.04 -14.72 -8.67
N THR A 67 -6.28 -13.61 -9.36
CA THR A 67 -6.51 -13.57 -10.81
C THR A 67 -5.23 -13.31 -11.61
N TYR A 68 -4.07 -13.18 -10.95
CA TYR A 68 -2.81 -12.90 -11.63
C TYR A 68 -2.23 -14.15 -12.31
N THR A 69 -2.00 -14.10 -13.61
CA THR A 69 -1.52 -15.24 -14.40
C THR A 69 -0.02 -15.23 -14.68
N GLY A 70 0.66 -14.09 -14.51
CA GLY A 70 2.10 -13.96 -14.75
C GLY A 70 2.99 -14.65 -13.71
N ASP A 71 4.28 -14.78 -14.00
CA ASP A 71 5.25 -15.36 -13.09
C ASP A 71 5.48 -14.46 -11.85
N ILE A 72 5.79 -15.12 -10.73
CA ILE A 72 6.05 -14.44 -9.44
C ILE A 72 7.54 -14.15 -9.31
#